data_AF-A0ABD5J7X7-F1
#
_entry.id   AF-A0ABD5J7X7-F1
#
_cell.length_a   1.000
_cell.length_b   1.000
_cell.length_c   1.000
_cell.angle_alpha   90.00
_cell.angle_beta   90.00
_cell.angle_gamma   90.00
#
_symmetry.space_group_name_H-M   'P 1'
#
loop_
_entity.id
_entity.type
_entity.pdbx_description
1 polymer ?
#
loop_
_entity_poly.entity_id
_entity_poly.type
_entity_poly.pdbx_seq_one_letter_code
_entity_poly.pdbx_strand_id
1 'polypeptide(L)'
;MRETMRDRLRSIPVFADVGTAHVQDHDVPDNPLPLVGDWILAAGATGQQEPHAMSLCTVDAAGMPSSRVLIVKDIDDGRHELLWP
;
A
#
# COMPACT_ATOMS: atom_id res chain seq x y z
N MET A 1 15.17 25.12 27.60
CA MET A 1 14.65 25.12 26.21
C MET A 1 13.33 24.36 26.23
N ARG A 2 12.24 24.91 25.69
CA ARG A 2 10.91 24.26 25.71
C ARG A 2 10.85 23.26 24.56
N GLU A 3 10.38 22.05 24.83
CA GLU A 3 10.20 21.01 23.82
C GLU A 3 9.22 21.49 22.73
N THR A 4 9.57 21.33 21.45
CA THR A 4 8.73 21.76 20.33
C THR A 4 7.82 20.62 19.83
N MET A 5 6.76 20.97 19.09
CA MET A 5 5.93 19.96 18.41
C MET A 5 6.75 19.06 17.48
N ARG A 6 7.80 19.62 16.85
CA ARG A 6 8.71 18.86 15.98
C ARG A 6 9.50 17.80 16.75
N ASP A 7 9.96 18.14 17.95
CA ASP A 7 10.71 17.22 18.80
C ASP A 7 9.81 16.06 19.25
N ARG A 8 8.56 16.37 19.59
CA ARG A 8 7.52 15.38 19.91
C ARG A 8 7.21 14.43 18.76
N LEU A 9 7.03 14.94 17.55
CA LEU A 9 6.73 14.08 16.41
C LEU A 9 7.89 13.15 16.05
N ARG A 10 9.14 13.60 16.27
CA ARG A 10 10.34 12.78 16.01
C ARG A 10 10.61 11.72 17.07
N SER A 11 10.08 11.87 18.28
CA SER A 11 10.24 10.89 19.35
C SER A 11 9.24 9.74 19.26
N ILE A 12 8.18 9.87 18.44
CA ILE A 12 7.24 8.78 18.18
C ILE A 12 7.97 7.68 17.41
N PRO A 13 8.03 6.43 17.92
CA PRO A 13 8.59 5.32 17.17
C PRO A 13 7.79 5.09 15.88
N VAL A 14 8.49 5.05 14.74
CA VAL A 14 7.89 4.78 13.43
C VAL A 14 8.37 3.41 12.98
N PHE A 15 7.44 2.52 12.66
CA PHE A 15 7.73 1.14 12.23
C PHE A 15 8.51 0.30 13.26
N ALA A 16 8.36 0.57 14.55
CA ALA A 16 9.11 -0.12 15.62
C ALA A 16 8.97 -1.65 15.59
N ASP A 17 7.81 -2.16 15.13
CA ASP A 17 7.49 -3.58 15.06
C ASP A 17 7.44 -4.13 13.63
N VAL A 18 7.84 -3.34 12.62
CA VAL A 18 7.87 -3.81 11.23
C VAL A 18 9.22 -4.47 10.97
N GLY A 19 9.21 -5.75 10.60
CA GLY A 19 10.42 -6.48 10.24
C GLY A 19 11.13 -5.83 9.04
N THR A 20 12.46 -5.82 9.07
CA THR A 20 13.30 -5.26 7.99
C THR A 20 13.50 -6.25 6.84
N ALA A 21 12.44 -6.92 6.39
CA ALA A 21 12.56 -7.80 5.24
C ALA A 21 12.95 -6.95 4.01
N HIS A 22 14.15 -7.20 3.48
CA HIS A 22 14.67 -6.51 2.30
C HIS A 22 14.46 -7.38 1.07
N VAL A 23 13.54 -6.97 0.21
CA VAL A 23 13.42 -7.51 -1.15
C VAL A 23 14.67 -7.11 -1.92
N GLN A 24 15.36 -8.05 -2.54
CA GLN A 24 16.46 -7.74 -3.45
C GLN A 24 15.91 -7.52 -4.85
N ASP A 25 16.57 -6.70 -5.67
CA ASP A 25 16.11 -6.41 -7.04
C ASP A 25 15.92 -7.68 -7.89
N HIS A 26 16.75 -8.71 -7.64
CA HIS A 26 16.66 -9.99 -8.35
C HIS A 26 15.49 -10.88 -7.91
N ASP A 27 14.83 -10.55 -6.79
CA ASP A 27 13.64 -11.25 -6.31
C ASP A 27 12.36 -10.72 -6.98
N VAL A 28 12.45 -9.61 -7.72
CA VAL A 28 11.30 -8.98 -8.37
C VAL A 28 11.10 -9.56 -9.78
N PRO A 29 9.99 -10.27 -10.03
CA PRO A 29 9.69 -10.79 -11.37
C PRO A 29 9.35 -9.68 -12.36
N ASP A 30 9.50 -9.95 -13.66
CA ASP A 30 9.15 -9.00 -14.74
C ASP A 30 7.71 -8.50 -14.64
N ASN A 31 6.77 -9.38 -14.26
CA ASN A 31 5.42 -9.00 -13.87
C ASN A 31 5.32 -8.95 -12.33
N PRO A 32 5.20 -7.76 -11.71
CA PRO A 32 5.18 -7.63 -10.25
C PRO A 32 3.82 -8.01 -9.62
N LEU A 33 2.75 -8.16 -10.40
CA LEU A 33 1.40 -8.34 -9.87
C LEU A 33 1.23 -9.60 -9.00
N PRO A 34 1.77 -10.78 -9.38
CA PRO A 34 1.73 -11.95 -8.50
C PRO A 34 2.42 -11.71 -7.16
N LEU A 35 3.58 -11.03 -7.16
CA LEU A 35 4.33 -10.74 -5.93
C LEU A 35 3.57 -9.80 -4.99
N VAL A 36 2.84 -8.82 -5.55
CA VAL A 36 1.95 -7.95 -4.76
C VAL A 36 0.82 -8.77 -4.11
N GLY A 37 0.23 -9.71 -4.85
CA GLY A 37 -0.78 -10.62 -4.33
C GLY A 37 -0.25 -11.45 -3.16
N ASP A 38 0.94 -12.04 -3.32
CA ASP A 38 1.60 -12.84 -2.28
C ASP A 38 1.85 -12.01 -1.01
N TRP A 39 2.28 -10.76 -1.14
CA TRP A 39 2.49 -9.88 0.02
C TRP A 39 1.20 -9.54 0.77
N ILE A 40 0.10 -9.29 0.04
CA ILE A 40 -1.21 -9.02 0.65
C ILE A 40 -1.69 -10.25 1.44
N LEU A 41 -1.56 -11.44 0.85
CA LEU A 41 -1.94 -12.70 1.49
C LEU A 41 -1.06 -12.99 2.71
N ALA A 42 0.25 -12.78 2.61
CA ALA A 42 1.19 -12.95 3.72
C ALA A 42 0.88 -12.00 4.87
N ALA A 43 0.60 -10.72 4.58
CA ALA A 43 0.20 -9.74 5.58
C ALA A 43 -1.06 -10.19 6.33
N GLY A 44 -2.09 -10.64 5.60
CA GLY A 44 -3.30 -11.19 6.19
C GLY A 44 -3.04 -12.42 7.07
N ALA A 45 -2.17 -13.34 6.62
CA ALA A 45 -1.78 -14.52 7.39
C ALA A 45 -1.04 -14.18 8.70
N THR A 46 -0.32 -13.05 8.74
CA THR A 46 0.33 -12.53 9.96
C THR A 46 -0.59 -11.70 10.86
N GLY A 47 -1.88 -11.58 10.52
CA GLY A 47 -2.88 -10.87 11.33
C GLY A 47 -2.98 -9.36 11.03
N GLN A 48 -2.39 -8.87 9.95
CA GLN A 48 -2.57 -7.49 9.52
C GLN A 48 -4.05 -7.21 9.21
N GLN A 49 -4.59 -6.12 9.74
CA GLN A 49 -5.97 -5.72 9.48
C GLN A 49 -6.09 -5.10 8.09
N GLU A 50 -7.14 -5.49 7.35
CA GLU A 50 -7.47 -4.95 6.03
C GLU A 50 -6.28 -4.89 5.05
N PRO A 51 -5.54 -5.99 4.81
CA PRO A 51 -4.26 -5.98 4.06
C PRO A 51 -4.40 -5.62 2.58
N HIS A 52 -5.64 -5.55 2.09
CA HIS A 52 -6.06 -5.26 0.73
C HIS A 52 -6.83 -3.94 0.60
N ALA A 53 -6.88 -3.14 1.68
CA ALA A 53 -7.36 -1.76 1.64
C ALA A 53 -6.26 -0.84 1.09
N MET A 54 -6.57 -0.06 0.06
CA MET A 54 -5.61 0.74 -0.68
C MET A 54 -6.12 2.17 -0.88
N SER A 55 -5.20 3.14 -0.84
CA SER A 55 -5.50 4.53 -1.21
C SER A 55 -5.51 4.69 -2.72
N LEU A 56 -6.68 4.96 -3.31
CA LEU A 56 -6.81 5.33 -4.71
C LEU A 56 -6.75 6.85 -4.85
N CYS A 57 -5.71 7.33 -5.52
CA CYS A 57 -5.57 8.73 -5.91
C CYS A 57 -5.97 8.91 -7.38
N THR A 58 -6.84 9.88 -7.66
CA THR A 58 -7.18 10.28 -9.03
C THR A 58 -6.99 11.77 -9.19
N VAL A 59 -6.73 12.21 -10.41
CA VAL A 59 -6.63 13.62 -10.77
C VAL A 59 -7.70 13.90 -11.81
N ASP A 60 -8.48 14.97 -11.61
CA ASP A 60 -9.49 15.38 -12.57
C ASP A 60 -8.88 16.11 -13.78
N ALA A 61 -9.73 16.49 -14.74
CA ALA A 61 -9.28 17.20 -15.95
C ALA A 61 -8.67 18.59 -15.67
N ALA A 62 -8.94 19.19 -14.51
CA ALA A 62 -8.37 20.46 -14.10
C ALA A 62 -7.04 20.29 -13.33
N GLY A 63 -6.58 19.06 -13.12
CA GLY A 63 -5.38 18.77 -12.37
C GLY A 63 -5.60 18.69 -10.85
N MET A 64 -6.84 18.67 -10.37
CA MET A 64 -7.14 18.60 -8.94
C MET A 64 -7.07 17.15 -8.44
N PRO A 65 -6.19 16.82 -7.47
CA PRO A 65 -6.11 15.48 -6.91
C PRO A 65 -7.22 15.22 -5.88
N SER A 66 -7.72 13.99 -5.86
CA SER A 66 -8.60 13.45 -4.83
C SER A 66 -8.16 12.04 -4.43
N SER A 67 -8.36 11.68 -3.16
CA SER A 67 -7.99 10.37 -2.62
C SER A 67 -9.11 9.76 -1.79
N ARG A 68 -9.23 8.42 -1.85
CA ARG A 68 -10.15 7.62 -1.03
C ARG A 68 -9.57 6.22 -0.81
N VAL A 69 -9.99 5.57 0.28
CA VAL A 69 -9.68 4.16 0.52
C VAL A 69 -10.68 3.29 -0.24
N LEU A 70 -10.17 2.30 -0.98
CA LEU A 70 -10.95 1.23 -1.62
C LEU A 70 -10.44 -0.14 -1.18
N ILE A 71 -11.26 -1.16 -1.41
CA ILE A 71 -10.89 -2.55 -1.19
C ILE A 71 -10.57 -3.20 -2.54
N VAL A 72 -9.34 -3.67 -2.70
CA VAL A 72 -8.96 -4.47 -3.88
C VAL A 72 -9.66 -5.81 -3.79
N LYS A 73 -10.32 -6.22 -4.88
CA LYS A 73 -11.06 -7.48 -4.96
C LYS A 73 -10.40 -8.52 -5.84
N ASP A 74 -9.56 -8.08 -6.75
CA ASP A 74 -8.83 -8.96 -7.66
C ASP A 74 -7.52 -8.31 -8.10
N ILE A 75 -6.56 -9.14 -8.49
CA ILE A 75 -5.27 -8.75 -9.07
C ILE A 75 -4.93 -9.78 -10.14
N ASP A 76 -5.00 -9.38 -11.40
CA ASP A 76 -4.56 -10.18 -12.54
C ASP A 76 -3.80 -9.33 -13.57
N ASP A 77 -3.24 -9.98 -14.59
CA ASP A 77 -2.54 -9.33 -15.71
C ASP A 77 -3.49 -8.92 -16.85
N GLY A 78 -4.80 -9.04 -16.62
CA GLY A 78 -5.86 -8.83 -17.58
C GLY A 78 -6.26 -7.36 -17.71
N ARG A 79 -6.69 -7.00 -18.92
CA ARG A 79 -7.51 -5.80 -19.11
C ARG A 79 -8.94 -6.17 -18.73
N HIS A 80 -9.35 -5.82 -17.52
CA HIS A 80 -10.76 -5.83 -17.20
C HIS A 80 -11.43 -4.64 -17.90
N GLU A 81 -12.07 -4.90 -19.04
CA GLU A 81 -13.12 -4.02 -19.50
C GLU A 81 -14.16 -4.00 -18.39
N LEU A 82 -14.32 -2.86 -17.73
CA LEU A 82 -15.28 -2.68 -16.65
C LEU A 82 -16.67 -2.98 -17.22
N LEU A 83 -17.11 -4.22 -17.11
CA LEU A 83 -18.49 -4.66 -17.33
C LEU A 83 -19.30 -4.16 -16.14
N TRP A 84 -19.46 -2.85 -16.06
CA TRP A 84 -20.49 -2.22 -15.28
C TRP A 84 -21.75 -2.17 -16.16
N PRO A 85 -22.90 -2.70 -15.72
CA PRO A 85 -24.15 -2.64 -16.47
C PRO A 85 -24.67 -1.20 -16.67
#